data_AF-A0A3D0GNN4-F1
#
_entry.id   AF-A0A3D0GNN4-F1
#
_cell.length_a   1.000
_cell.length_b   1.000
_cell.length_c   1.000
_cell.angle_alpha   90.00
_cell.angle_beta   90.00
_cell.angle_gamma   90.00
#
_symmetry.space_group_name_H-M   'P 1'
#
loop_
_entity.id
_entity.type
_entity.pdbx_description
1 polymer ?
#
loop_
_entity_poly.entity_id
_entity_poly.type
_entity_poly.pdbx_seq_one_letter_code
_entity_poly.pdbx_strand_id
1 'polypeptide(L)'
;MLNESLGRELGNKEAFYHETKTLFSRTNQCRGEPPEVPDYTASLWVNFQGNPLLSLGLGATSQGKSYIANDRPNLVLPSYTRLDLSAAFDFPPSLTLQLHLENALDELYFPNAHSIHQATVGRPLNARVMMRKTL
;
A
#
# COMPACT_ATOMS: atom_id res chain seq x y z
N MET A 1 35.82 -14.52 -7.90
CA MET A 1 36.30 -13.53 -8.91
C MET A 1 35.55 -13.58 -10.24
N LEU A 2 34.41 -14.29 -10.37
CA LEU A 2 33.62 -14.36 -11.61
C LEU A 2 32.30 -13.56 -11.57
N ASN A 3 31.94 -12.98 -10.42
CA ASN A 3 30.67 -12.25 -10.25
C ASN A 3 30.79 -10.73 -10.47
N GLU A 4 32.01 -10.19 -10.58
CA GLU A 4 32.23 -8.75 -10.71
C GLU A 4 32.38 -8.29 -12.16
N SER A 5 32.72 -9.18 -13.10
CA SER A 5 32.90 -8.80 -14.52
C SER A 5 31.58 -8.72 -15.29
N LEU A 6 30.56 -9.48 -14.89
CA LEU A 6 29.22 -9.44 -15.50
C LEU A 6 28.41 -8.18 -15.14
N GLY A 7 28.78 -7.50 -14.04
CA GLY A 7 28.12 -6.26 -13.60
C GLY A 7 28.57 -5.00 -14.33
N ARG A 8 29.72 -5.04 -15.05
CA ARG A 8 30.27 -3.88 -15.76
C ARG A 8 29.97 -3.86 -17.26
N GLU A 9 29.47 -4.97 -17.82
CA GLU A 9 29.14 -5.09 -19.25
C GLU A 9 27.69 -4.70 -19.58
N LEU A 10 26.86 -4.41 -18.57
CA LEU A 10 25.50 -3.87 -18.72
C LEU A 10 25.46 -2.33 -18.68
N GLY A 11 26.56 -1.69 -19.09
CA GLY A 11 26.53 -0.27 -19.44
C GLY A 11 25.72 -0.07 -20.73
N ASN A 12 24.72 0.80 -20.67
CA ASN A 12 24.00 1.40 -21.81
C ASN A 12 22.74 0.69 -22.33
N LYS A 13 21.84 0.24 -21.44
CA LYS A 13 20.40 0.14 -21.78
C LYS A 13 19.57 0.72 -20.65
N GLU A 14 18.71 1.67 -20.98
CA GLU A 14 17.62 2.21 -20.15
C GLU A 14 16.77 1.06 -19.60
N ALA A 15 17.21 0.44 -18.51
CA ALA A 15 16.53 -0.69 -17.90
C ALA A 15 15.41 -0.12 -17.04
N PHE A 16 14.21 -0.03 -17.62
CA PHE A 16 12.98 0.24 -16.87
C PHE A 16 12.77 -0.89 -15.87
N TYR A 17 13.01 -0.62 -14.59
CA TYR A 17 12.77 -1.56 -13.50
C TYR A 17 11.31 -1.48 -13.06
N HIS A 18 10.68 -2.64 -12.90
CA HIS A 18 9.30 -2.77 -12.45
C HIS A 18 9.23 -3.84 -11.37
N GLU A 19 8.61 -3.50 -10.25
CA GLU A 19 8.35 -4.43 -9.15
C GLU A 19 6.87 -4.39 -8.81
N THR A 20 6.27 -5.57 -8.63
CA THR A 20 4.89 -5.70 -8.19
C THR A 20 4.83 -6.56 -6.92
N LYS A 21 4.11 -6.08 -5.92
CA LYS A 21 3.80 -6.83 -4.69
C LYS A 21 2.30 -7.00 -4.55
N THR A 22 1.86 -8.24 -4.38
CA THR A 22 0.44 -8.58 -4.22
C THR A 22 0.23 -9.35 -2.92
N LEU A 23 -0.86 -9.06 -2.23
CA LEU A 23 -1.37 -9.83 -1.11
C LEU A 23 -2.87 -10.03 -1.33
N PHE A 24 -3.35 -11.25 -1.17
CA PHE A 24 -4.78 -11.55 -1.19
C PHE A 24 -5.10 -12.58 -0.11
N SER A 25 -6.16 -12.31 0.65
CA SER A 25 -6.72 -13.21 1.65
C SER A 25 -8.24 -13.18 1.55
N ARG A 26 -8.88 -14.33 1.70
CA ARG A 26 -10.34 -14.45 1.74
C ARG A 26 -10.73 -15.22 2.99
N THR A 27 -11.79 -14.77 3.64
CA THR A 27 -12.38 -15.45 4.80
C THR A 27 -13.85 -15.75 4.49
N ASN A 28 -14.30 -16.94 4.85
CA ASN A 28 -15.72 -17.27 4.80
C ASN A 28 -16.34 -16.83 6.13
N GLN A 29 -16.86 -15.60 6.18
CA GLN A 29 -17.58 -15.10 7.35
C GLN A 29 -18.94 -15.81 7.46
N CYS A 30 -19.11 -16.66 8.47
CA CYS A 30 -20.36 -17.30 8.83
C CYS A 30 -20.83 -16.81 10.21
N ARG A 31 -22.02 -17.23 10.60
CA ARG A 31 -22.64 -16.85 11.87
C ARG A 31 -21.86 -17.51 13.03
N GLY A 32 -21.08 -16.72 13.77
CA GLY A 32 -20.27 -17.18 14.91
C GLY A 32 -18.76 -16.97 14.78
N GLU A 33 -18.28 -16.48 13.63
CA GLU A 33 -16.87 -16.10 13.44
C GLU A 33 -16.45 -14.92 14.34
N PRO A 34 -15.13 -14.78 14.63
CA PRO A 34 -14.60 -13.63 15.35
C PRO A 34 -14.98 -12.30 14.68
N PRO A 35 -15.32 -11.26 15.46
CA PRO A 35 -15.65 -9.96 14.91
C PRO A 35 -14.41 -9.31 14.29
N GLU A 36 -14.65 -8.32 13.44
CA GLU A 36 -13.64 -7.50 12.76
C GLU A 36 -12.72 -8.27 11.81
N VAL A 37 -13.13 -9.47 11.40
CA VAL A 37 -12.45 -10.22 10.34
C VAL A 37 -13.14 -9.92 9.00
N PRO A 38 -12.47 -9.28 8.03
CA PRO A 38 -13.07 -8.98 6.73
C PRO A 38 -13.36 -10.23 5.88
N ASP A 39 -14.39 -10.18 5.05
CA ASP A 39 -14.70 -11.23 4.05
C ASP A 39 -13.50 -11.47 3.10
N TYR A 40 -12.74 -10.42 2.81
CA TYR A 40 -11.49 -10.49 2.06
C TYR A 40 -10.60 -9.29 2.35
N THR A 41 -9.31 -9.45 2.12
CA THR A 41 -8.35 -8.36 2.02
C THR A 41 -7.50 -8.55 0.77
N ALA A 42 -7.28 -7.47 0.03
CA ALA A 42 -6.47 -7.46 -1.18
C ALA A 42 -5.58 -6.22 -1.17
N SER A 43 -4.31 -6.36 -1.51
CA SER A 43 -3.43 -5.23 -1.76
C SER A 43 -2.55 -5.49 -2.96
N LEU A 44 -2.39 -4.47 -3.79
CA LEU A 44 -1.49 -4.43 -4.93
C LEU A 44 -0.60 -3.20 -4.78
N TRP A 45 0.70 -3.36 -4.95
CA TRP A 45 1.65 -2.27 -5.06
C TRP A 45 2.51 -2.46 -6.30
N VAL A 46 2.65 -1.41 -7.07
CA VAL A 46 3.42 -1.38 -8.32
C VAL A 46 4.44 -0.25 -8.23
N ASN A 47 5.71 -0.56 -8.45
CA ASN A 47 6.78 0.41 -8.62
C ASN A 47 7.23 0.46 -10.09
N PHE A 48 7.52 1.66 -10.58
CA PHE A 48 8.02 1.92 -11.92
C PHE A 48 9.20 2.90 -11.87
N GLN A 49 10.35 2.49 -12.39
CA GLN A 49 11.50 3.37 -12.59
C GLN A 49 11.33 4.13 -13.92
N GLY A 50 11.03 5.43 -13.85
CA GLY A 50 10.83 6.25 -15.05
C GLY A 50 12.14 6.63 -15.74
N ASN A 51 13.20 6.88 -14.95
CA ASN A 51 14.57 7.13 -15.41
C ASN A 51 15.53 6.88 -14.23
N PRO A 52 16.87 6.95 -14.38
CA PRO A 52 17.81 6.67 -13.28
C PRO A 52 17.67 7.53 -12.02
N LEU A 53 16.93 8.64 -12.06
CA LEU A 53 16.72 9.58 -10.95
C LEU A 53 15.30 9.56 -10.40
N LEU A 54 14.32 9.00 -11.12
CA LEU A 54 12.89 9.10 -10.77
C LEU A 54 12.24 7.71 -10.70
N SER A 55 11.68 7.40 -9.53
CA SER A 55 10.83 6.23 -9.30
C SER A 55 9.41 6.66 -8.91
N LEU A 56 8.41 5.96 -9.43
CA LEU A 56 7.00 6.17 -9.13
C LEU A 56 6.40 4.89 -8.53
N GLY A 57 5.44 5.04 -7.63
CA GLY A 57 4.70 3.94 -7.03
C GLY A 57 3.20 4.18 -7.06
N LEU A 58 2.43 3.10 -7.29
CA LEU A 58 0.98 3.06 -7.25
C LEU A 58 0.54 1.88 -6.39
N GLY A 59 -0.30 2.16 -5.41
CA GLY A 59 -0.89 1.19 -4.51
C GLY A 59 -2.41 1.17 -4.59
N ALA A 60 -2.99 -0.01 -4.48
CA ALA A 60 -4.41 -0.20 -4.24
C ALA A 60 -4.61 -1.20 -3.10
N THR A 61 -5.41 -0.85 -2.10
CA THR A 61 -5.81 -1.75 -1.01
C THR A 61 -7.33 -1.83 -0.97
N SER A 62 -7.88 -3.05 -1.03
CA SER A 62 -9.30 -3.30 -0.88
C SER A 62 -9.56 -4.21 0.30
N GLN A 63 -10.54 -3.85 1.11
CA GLN A 63 -11.00 -4.65 2.23
C GLN A 63 -12.50 -4.87 2.09
N GLY A 64 -12.92 -6.13 2.20
CA GLY A 64 -14.33 -6.50 2.25
C GLY A 64 -15.01 -5.97 3.52
N LYS A 65 -16.32 -6.10 3.58
CA LYS A 65 -17.06 -5.79 4.81
C LYS A 65 -16.59 -6.70 5.96
N SER A 66 -16.76 -6.23 7.18
CA SER A 66 -16.55 -7.03 8.39
C SER A 66 -17.68 -6.79 9.39
N TYR A 67 -18.01 -7.81 10.19
CA TYR A 67 -19.00 -7.68 11.26
C TYR A 67 -18.35 -7.19 12.54
N ILE A 68 -18.98 -6.25 13.24
CA ILE A 68 -18.44 -5.65 14.47
C ILE A 68 -18.70 -6.53 15.71
N ALA A 69 -19.69 -7.43 15.64
CA ALA A 69 -20.04 -8.32 16.74
C ALA A 69 -20.64 -9.65 16.24
N ASN A 70 -20.40 -10.71 17.01
CA ASN A 70 -20.96 -12.03 16.76
C ASN A 70 -22.49 -11.99 16.83
N ASP A 71 -23.15 -12.73 15.94
CA ASP A 71 -24.60 -12.88 15.89
C ASP A 71 -25.40 -11.56 15.76
N ARG A 72 -24.74 -10.46 15.34
CA ARG A 72 -25.37 -9.15 15.09
C ARG A 72 -25.16 -8.69 13.65
N PRO A 73 -25.95 -9.21 12.68
CA PRO A 73 -25.70 -8.99 11.25
C PRO A 73 -25.86 -7.54 10.80
N ASN A 74 -26.50 -6.68 11.61
CA ASN A 74 -26.75 -5.28 11.27
C ASN A 74 -25.58 -4.36 11.65
N LEU A 75 -24.58 -4.84 12.38
CA LEU A 75 -23.42 -4.05 12.79
C LEU A 75 -22.23 -4.43 11.92
N VAL A 76 -22.01 -3.65 10.86
CA VAL A 76 -20.99 -3.93 9.84
C VAL A 76 -20.10 -2.71 9.60
N LEU A 77 -18.83 -2.97 9.34
CA LEU A 77 -17.95 -2.02 8.67
C LEU A 77 -18.09 -2.23 7.16
N PRO A 78 -18.39 -1.18 6.37
CA PRO A 78 -18.47 -1.29 4.92
C PRO A 78 -17.13 -1.71 4.30
N SER A 79 -17.21 -2.38 3.16
CA SER A 79 -16.03 -2.57 2.31
C SER A 79 -15.52 -1.24 1.78
N TYR A 80 -14.22 -1.13 1.56
CA TYR A 80 -13.60 0.06 0.96
C TYR A 80 -12.47 -0.32 0.01
N THR A 81 -12.09 0.63 -0.84
CA THR A 81 -10.87 0.56 -1.63
C THR A 81 -10.12 1.88 -1.53
N ARG A 82 -8.83 1.81 -1.19
CA ARG A 82 -7.93 2.95 -1.06
C ARG A 82 -6.88 2.89 -2.16
N LEU A 83 -6.62 4.04 -2.79
CA LEU A 83 -5.47 4.23 -3.66
C LEU A 83 -4.39 5.03 -2.94
N ASP A 84 -3.15 4.62 -3.13
CA ASP A 84 -1.96 5.23 -2.55
C ASP A 84 -0.95 5.50 -3.69
N LEU A 85 -0.20 6.60 -3.60
CA LEU A 85 0.82 6.98 -4.59
C LEU A 85 2.16 7.23 -3.91
N SER A 86 3.25 7.02 -4.64
CA SER A 86 4.56 7.50 -4.23
C SER A 86 5.38 8.03 -5.40
N ALA A 87 6.32 8.91 -5.09
CA ALA A 87 7.35 9.37 -6.00
C ALA A 87 8.67 9.53 -5.24
N ALA A 88 9.77 9.08 -5.82
CA ALA A 88 11.11 9.24 -5.28
C ALA A 88 12.01 9.90 -6.33
N PHE A 89 12.80 10.86 -5.90
CA PHE A 89 13.79 11.54 -6.73
C PHE A 89 15.17 11.46 -6.09
N ASP A 90 16.12 10.89 -6.82
CA ASP A 90 17.51 10.80 -6.43
C ASP A 90 18.29 12.01 -6.97
N PHE A 91 18.94 12.73 -6.06
CA PHE A 91 19.88 13.82 -6.30
C PHE A 91 21.31 13.28 -6.06
N PRO A 92 22.04 12.94 -7.13
CA PRO A 92 23.41 12.46 -7.00
C PRO A 92 24.31 13.52 -6.35
N PRO A 93 25.31 13.11 -5.56
CA PRO A 93 25.73 11.72 -5.35
C PRO A 93 25.03 10.99 -4.19
N SER A 94 24.22 11.65 -3.36
CA SER A 94 23.90 11.08 -2.05
C SER A 94 22.56 11.45 -1.41
N LEU A 95 21.69 12.20 -2.08
CA LEU A 95 20.42 12.64 -1.50
C LEU A 95 19.23 12.01 -2.24
N THR A 96 18.24 11.50 -1.52
CA THR A 96 16.95 11.07 -2.07
C THR A 96 15.83 11.84 -1.40
N LEU A 97 14.90 12.39 -2.19
CA LEU A 97 13.61 12.90 -1.72
C LEU A 97 12.50 11.92 -2.07
N GLN A 98 11.59 11.64 -1.14
CA GLN A 98 10.46 10.75 -1.35
C GLN A 98 9.17 11.43 -0.90
N LEU A 99 8.13 11.31 -1.72
CA LEU A 99 6.76 11.73 -1.43
C LEU A 99 5.89 10.48 -1.39
N HIS A 100 5.06 10.37 -0.36
CA HIS A 100 4.01 9.38 -0.24
C HIS A 100 2.68 10.09 -0.06
N LEU A 101 1.70 9.76 -0.90
CA LEU A 101 0.33 10.21 -0.80
C LEU A 101 -0.53 8.99 -0.45
N GLU A 102 -1.01 8.93 0.78
CA GLU A 102 -1.93 7.90 1.27
C GLU A 102 -3.37 8.38 1.05
N ASN A 103 -4.27 7.46 0.67
CA ASN A 103 -5.68 7.75 0.40
C ASN A 103 -5.90 8.85 -0.66
N ALA A 104 -5.27 8.71 -1.83
CA ALA A 104 -5.23 9.70 -2.90
C ALA A 104 -6.61 10.12 -3.44
N LEU A 105 -7.65 9.30 -3.25
CA LEU A 105 -9.03 9.60 -3.64
C LEU A 105 -9.89 10.14 -2.49
N ASP A 106 -9.31 10.35 -1.31
CA ASP A 106 -9.99 10.80 -0.09
C ASP A 106 -11.22 9.93 0.29
N GLU A 107 -11.06 8.61 0.19
CA GLU A 107 -12.10 7.66 0.57
C GLU A 107 -12.38 7.76 2.08
N LEU A 108 -13.66 7.84 2.45
CA LEU A 108 -14.09 7.71 3.85
C LEU A 108 -14.25 6.22 4.18
N TYR A 109 -13.32 5.69 4.97
CA TYR A 109 -13.31 4.27 5.32
C TYR A 109 -13.17 4.03 6.82
N PHE A 110 -13.50 2.80 7.24
CA PHE A 110 -13.46 2.38 8.64
C PHE A 110 -12.70 1.05 8.74
N PRO A 111 -11.39 1.05 9.00
CA PRO A 111 -10.57 -0.16 8.93
C PRO A 111 -10.88 -1.17 10.02
N ASN A 112 -11.30 -0.70 11.19
CA ASN A 112 -11.62 -1.51 12.36
C ASN A 112 -12.61 -0.77 13.26
N ALA A 113 -13.24 -1.52 14.16
CA ALA A 113 -14.10 -0.96 15.20
C ALA A 113 -13.41 -1.12 16.57
N HIS A 114 -14.07 -0.62 17.60
CA HIS A 114 -13.77 -0.96 18.98
C HIS A 114 -15.08 -1.27 19.67
N SER A 115 -15.44 -2.56 19.66
CA SER A 115 -16.77 -3.03 20.06
C SER A 115 -17.88 -2.34 19.24
N ILE A 116 -19.11 -2.36 19.73
CA ILE A 116 -20.30 -1.86 19.03
C ILE A 116 -20.50 -0.34 19.09
N HIS A 117 -19.64 0.39 19.79
CA HIS A 117 -19.86 1.80 20.12
C HIS A 117 -19.01 2.76 19.28
N GLN A 118 -17.93 2.27 18.69
CA GLN A 118 -16.95 3.13 18.03
C GLN A 118 -16.39 2.44 16.79
N ALA A 119 -16.24 3.21 15.72
CA ALA A 119 -15.50 2.82 14.54
C ALA A 119 -14.28 3.73 14.41
N THR A 120 -13.13 3.16 14.07
CA THR A 120 -11.95 3.96 13.74
C THR A 120 -12.18 4.58 12.38
N VAL A 121 -12.02 5.90 12.28
CA VAL A 121 -12.04 6.57 10.98
C VAL A 121 -10.67 6.39 10.35
N GLY A 122 -10.66 5.89 9.11
CA GLY A 122 -9.47 5.82 8.29
C GLY A 122 -8.82 7.19 8.12
N ARG A 123 -7.51 7.22 7.85
CA ARG A 123 -6.84 8.49 7.63
C ARG A 123 -7.40 9.10 6.32
N PRO A 124 -7.83 10.37 6.31
CA PRO A 124 -8.21 11.05 5.07
C PRO A 124 -6.96 11.19 4.17
N LEU A 125 -7.11 11.84 3.02
CA LEU A 125 -5.97 12.18 2.16
C LEU A 125 -4.79 12.73 2.99
N ASN A 126 -3.64 12.05 2.90
CA ASN A 126 -2.48 12.37 3.72
C ASN A 126 -1.18 12.29 2.92
N ALA A 127 -0.32 13.30 3.08
CA ALA A 127 0.98 13.35 2.42
C ALA A 127 2.13 13.25 3.43
N ARG A 128 3.18 12.50 3.09
CA ARG A 128 4.44 12.44 3.84
C ARG A 128 5.61 12.68 2.90
N VAL A 129 6.52 13.55 3.30
CA VAL A 129 7.82 13.75 2.64
C VAL A 129 8.93 13.16 3.50
N MET A 130 9.84 12.44 2.86
CA MET A 130 11.04 11.89 3.50
C MET A 130 12.27 12.35 2.72
N MET A 131 13.33 12.63 3.46
CA MET A 131 14.66 12.89 2.91
C MET A 131 15.62 11.84 3.44
N ARG A 132 16.44 11.27 2.57
CA ARG A 132 17.48 10.31 2.94
C ARG A 132 18.80 10.78 2.37
N LYS A 133 19.84 10.83 3.21
CA LYS A 133 21.22 11.08 2.78
C LYS A 133 22.06 9.83 3.03
N THR A 134 22.76 9.34 2.02
CA THR A 134 23.71 8.24 2.13
C THR A 134 25.13 8.83 2.29
N LEU A 135 25.90 8.34 3.26
CA LEU A 135 27.27 8.83 3.52
C LEU A 135 28.30 8.00 2.73
#